data_AF-A0A1I5IA24-F1
#
_entry.id   AF-A0A1I5IA24-F1
#
_cell.length_a   1.000
_cell.length_b   1.000
_cell.length_c   1.000
_cell.angle_alpha   90.00
_cell.angle_beta   90.00
_cell.angle_gamma   90.00
#
_symmetry.space_group_name_H-M   'P 1'
#
loop_
_entity.id
_entity.type
_entity.pdbx_description
1 polymer ?
#
loop_
_entity_poly.entity_id
_entity_poly.type
_entity_poly.pdbx_seq_one_letter_code
_entity_poly.pdbx_strand_id
1 'polypeptide(L)'
;MTGMARVGRYGSTRVEPAPLFDVTNPSAAPPRDAHEVLFRAPVSLSVMLDGMAEAGLSDEIDAWGGAYSELLNRLLREVQRSCGWAGDPERTSILSPARLELAGVVEAVVPGFEQARWHCHVYVGAMATILATGERAPVSAEFLREGVYSSAQGFHMNQLRALAEQELEVSWGLPRDTASIYEIVDPPWHEYIGDNDRGVCPGPWPVTGARVLADERALRLAAEQEAGMIAEREAGLGPDQEKLRAAGAAYWASMVKG
;
A
#
# COMPACT_ATOMS: atom_id res chain seq x y z
N MET A 1 29.64 -18.10 -31.68
CA MET A 1 29.70 -17.62 -30.28
C MET A 1 28.27 -17.46 -29.79
N THR A 2 27.73 -18.49 -29.16
CA THR A 2 26.36 -18.54 -28.63
C THR A 2 26.37 -17.98 -27.20
N GLY A 3 25.97 -16.73 -27.06
CA GLY A 3 25.80 -16.10 -25.75
C GLY A 3 24.60 -16.69 -25.04
N MET A 4 24.83 -17.49 -23.99
CA MET A 4 23.79 -17.89 -23.04
C MET A 4 23.22 -16.64 -22.36
N ALA A 5 21.92 -16.41 -22.56
CA ALA A 5 21.14 -15.50 -21.74
C ALA A 5 21.31 -15.88 -20.26
N ARG A 6 21.97 -15.01 -19.48
CA ARG A 6 22.03 -15.17 -18.02
C ARG A 6 20.68 -14.76 -17.45
N VAL A 7 19.76 -15.70 -17.36
CA VAL A 7 18.57 -15.56 -16.51
C VAL A 7 19.06 -15.33 -15.08
N GLY A 8 18.71 -14.19 -14.50
CA GLY A 8 19.10 -13.85 -13.13
C GLY A 8 18.61 -14.94 -12.16
N ARG A 9 19.50 -15.41 -11.27
CA ARG A 9 19.11 -16.38 -10.23
C ARG A 9 18.27 -15.69 -9.16
N TYR A 10 17.42 -16.44 -8.47
CA TYR A 10 16.75 -15.97 -7.25
C TYR A 10 17.76 -15.30 -6.31
N GLY A 11 17.45 -14.06 -5.88
CA GLY A 11 18.34 -13.24 -5.05
C GLY A 11 19.32 -12.33 -5.80
N SER A 12 19.35 -12.33 -7.13
CA SER A 12 20.27 -11.47 -7.92
C SER A 12 20.00 -9.97 -7.79
N THR A 13 18.86 -9.59 -7.23
CA THR A 13 18.38 -8.20 -7.02
C THR A 13 18.59 -7.71 -5.58
N ARG A 14 19.24 -8.51 -4.72
CA ARG A 14 19.52 -8.19 -3.30
C ARG A 14 20.67 -7.19 -3.18
N VAL A 15 20.40 -5.95 -3.55
CA VAL A 15 21.26 -4.79 -3.33
C VAL A 15 20.46 -3.71 -2.62
N GLU A 16 21.12 -2.74 -2.01
CA GLU A 16 20.42 -1.52 -1.57
C GLU A 16 20.01 -0.71 -2.82
N PRO A 17 18.76 -0.22 -2.87
CA PRO A 17 18.34 0.68 -3.93
C PRO A 17 19.14 1.99 -3.90
N ALA A 18 19.25 2.65 -5.05
CA ALA A 18 19.73 4.03 -5.09
C ALA A 18 18.59 4.99 -4.71
N PRO A 19 18.88 6.14 -4.09
CA PRO A 19 17.85 7.17 -3.89
C PRO A 19 17.47 7.78 -5.25
N LEU A 20 16.17 7.89 -5.53
CA LEU A 20 15.68 8.58 -6.73
C LEU A 20 15.75 10.10 -6.57
N PHE A 21 15.31 10.60 -5.43
CA PHE A 21 15.41 11.99 -5.01
C PHE A 21 15.43 12.07 -3.49
N ASP A 22 15.84 13.22 -2.96
CA ASP A 22 15.86 13.47 -1.53
C ASP A 22 14.48 13.91 -1.04
N VAL A 23 13.75 12.99 -0.40
CA VAL A 23 12.41 13.26 0.16
C VAL A 23 12.42 14.29 1.29
N THR A 24 13.58 14.58 1.89
CA THR A 24 13.71 15.62 2.93
C THR A 24 13.84 17.02 2.35
N ASN A 25 14.12 17.13 1.04
CA ASN A 25 14.17 18.40 0.33
C ASN A 25 12.77 18.78 -0.19
N PRO A 26 12.15 19.86 0.31
CA PRO A 26 10.79 20.26 -0.11
C PRO A 26 10.66 20.62 -1.59
N SER A 27 11.77 20.94 -2.27
CA SER A 27 11.76 21.23 -3.71
C SER A 27 12.07 20.01 -4.58
N ALA A 28 12.37 18.87 -3.98
CA ALA A 28 12.64 17.65 -4.72
C ALA A 28 11.31 16.99 -5.16
N ALA A 29 11.35 16.37 -6.32
CA ALA A 29 10.23 15.66 -6.91
C ALA A 29 10.76 14.48 -7.72
N PRO A 30 9.96 13.43 -7.94
CA PRO A 30 10.33 12.38 -8.88
C PRO A 30 10.49 12.96 -10.30
N PRO A 31 11.38 12.40 -11.12
CA PRO A 31 11.37 12.64 -12.56
C PRO A 31 9.98 12.37 -13.13
N ARG A 32 9.56 13.17 -14.11
CA ARG A 32 8.20 13.08 -14.67
C ARG A 32 7.90 11.70 -15.26
N ASP A 33 8.88 11.03 -15.82
CA ASP A 33 8.77 9.69 -16.43
C ASP A 33 8.86 8.55 -15.41
N ALA A 34 9.06 8.84 -14.12
CA ALA A 34 9.07 7.82 -13.07
C ALA A 34 7.78 7.00 -13.05
N HIS A 35 7.91 5.75 -12.62
CA HIS A 35 6.78 4.92 -12.25
C HIS A 35 6.37 5.21 -10.81
N GLU A 36 5.12 4.91 -10.49
CA GLU A 36 4.59 5.01 -9.14
C GLU A 36 3.92 3.70 -8.74
N VAL A 37 4.22 3.24 -7.52
CA VAL A 37 3.51 2.16 -6.86
C VAL A 37 2.82 2.71 -5.61
N LEU A 38 1.49 2.58 -5.56
CA LEU A 38 0.69 2.98 -4.41
C LEU A 38 0.41 1.77 -3.52
N PHE A 39 0.84 1.83 -2.26
CA PHE A 39 0.51 0.87 -1.21
C PHE A 39 -0.42 1.51 -0.20
N ARG A 40 -1.53 0.86 0.14
CA ARG A 40 -2.57 1.44 1.00
C ARG A 40 -2.72 0.62 2.27
N ALA A 41 -2.97 1.32 3.37
CA ALA A 41 -3.42 0.66 4.58
C ALA A 41 -4.91 0.24 4.43
N PRO A 42 -5.32 -0.83 5.14
CA PRO A 42 -6.75 -1.10 5.36
C PRO A 42 -7.48 0.12 5.92
N VAL A 43 -8.75 0.26 5.57
CA VAL A 43 -9.51 1.47 5.91
C VAL A 43 -9.76 1.56 7.41
N SER A 44 -10.04 0.43 8.07
CA SER A 44 -10.25 0.38 9.53
C SER A 44 -9.08 0.96 10.33
N LEU A 45 -7.83 0.78 9.85
CA LEU A 45 -6.65 1.38 10.48
C LEU A 45 -6.69 2.91 10.38
N SER A 46 -7.09 3.44 9.22
CA SER A 46 -7.18 4.88 9.05
C SER A 46 -8.32 5.48 9.89
N VAL A 47 -9.46 4.80 9.96
CA VAL A 47 -10.60 5.20 10.82
C VAL A 47 -10.21 5.19 12.29
N MET A 48 -9.47 4.19 12.74
CA MET A 48 -8.96 4.15 14.12
C MET A 48 -8.02 5.34 14.40
N LEU A 49 -7.11 5.63 13.48
CA LEU A 49 -6.16 6.75 13.63
C LEU A 49 -6.87 8.11 13.61
N ASP A 50 -7.95 8.27 12.83
CA ASP A 50 -8.82 9.44 12.90
C ASP A 50 -9.48 9.55 14.29
N GLY A 51 -10.02 8.43 14.81
CA GLY A 51 -10.59 8.39 16.16
C GLY A 51 -9.59 8.75 17.25
N MET A 52 -8.32 8.33 17.11
CA MET A 52 -7.24 8.76 18.00
C MET A 52 -6.96 10.26 17.88
N ALA A 53 -7.02 10.83 16.67
CA ALA A 53 -6.79 12.24 16.43
C ALA A 53 -7.89 13.09 17.09
N GLU A 54 -9.14 12.68 16.93
CA GLU A 54 -10.30 13.31 17.58
C GLU A 54 -10.24 13.23 19.11
N ALA A 55 -9.66 12.15 19.64
CA ALA A 55 -9.42 11.98 21.07
C ALA A 55 -8.21 12.78 21.61
N GLY A 56 -7.45 13.46 20.75
CA GLY A 56 -6.29 14.27 21.15
C GLY A 56 -5.01 13.48 21.40
N LEU A 57 -4.90 12.27 20.85
CA LEU A 57 -3.74 11.38 20.99
C LEU A 57 -2.67 11.65 19.91
N SER A 58 -2.22 12.90 19.82
CA SER A 58 -1.29 13.34 18.76
C SER A 58 0.09 12.69 18.86
N ASP A 59 0.60 12.47 20.07
CA ASP A 59 1.92 11.86 20.28
C ASP A 59 1.94 10.40 19.80
N GLU A 60 0.85 9.66 20.00
CA GLU A 60 0.68 8.29 19.55
C GLU A 60 0.57 8.21 18.01
N ILE A 61 -0.09 9.17 17.37
CA ILE A 61 -0.17 9.26 15.91
C ILE A 61 1.18 9.58 15.29
N ASP A 62 1.96 10.47 15.92
CA ASP A 62 3.31 10.80 15.48
C ASP A 62 4.24 9.58 15.63
N ALA A 63 4.12 8.84 16.73
CA ALA A 63 4.84 7.57 16.93
C ALA A 63 4.48 6.54 15.84
N TRP A 64 3.20 6.39 15.54
CA TRP A 64 2.73 5.55 14.43
C TRP A 64 3.31 5.99 13.08
N GLY A 65 3.30 7.30 12.79
CA GLY A 65 3.88 7.87 11.56
C GLY A 65 5.37 7.56 11.43
N GLY A 66 6.13 7.65 12.54
CA GLY A 66 7.53 7.23 12.61
C GLY A 66 7.71 5.74 12.30
N ALA A 67 6.95 4.88 12.99
CA ALA A 67 7.01 3.44 12.80
C ALA A 67 6.62 3.02 11.36
N TYR A 68 5.61 3.67 10.77
CA TYR A 68 5.19 3.41 9.40
C TYR A 68 6.23 3.89 8.38
N SER A 69 6.93 4.99 8.66
CA SER A 69 8.07 5.44 7.86
C SER A 69 9.24 4.44 7.91
N GLU A 70 9.50 3.81 9.06
CA GLU A 70 10.47 2.71 9.15
C GLU A 70 10.03 1.46 8.37
N LEU A 71 8.73 1.15 8.37
CA LEU A 71 8.17 0.11 7.51
C LEU A 71 8.39 0.45 6.02
N LEU A 72 8.15 1.70 5.61
CA LEU A 72 8.40 2.14 4.24
C LEU A 72 9.86 1.91 3.84
N ASN A 73 10.83 2.20 4.70
CA ASN A 73 12.24 1.91 4.41
C ASN A 73 12.52 0.42 4.14
N ARG A 74 11.86 -0.48 4.89
CA ARG A 74 11.93 -1.92 4.63
C ARG A 74 11.21 -2.30 3.34
N LEU A 75 10.08 -1.67 3.05
CA LEU A 75 9.33 -1.87 1.82
C LEU A 75 10.13 -1.46 0.58
N LEU A 76 10.89 -0.35 0.61
CA LEU A 76 11.77 0.03 -0.50
C LEU A 76 12.79 -1.07 -0.84
N ARG A 77 13.36 -1.72 0.18
CA ARG A 77 14.25 -2.88 -0.04
C ARG A 77 13.53 -4.07 -0.63
N GLU A 78 12.28 -4.30 -0.25
CA GLU A 78 11.47 -5.37 -0.83
C GLU A 78 11.10 -5.06 -2.28
N VAL A 79 10.71 -3.82 -2.60
CA VAL A 79 10.48 -3.38 -3.98
C VAL A 79 11.75 -3.57 -4.82
N GLN A 80 12.93 -3.21 -4.30
CA GLN A 80 14.20 -3.50 -4.98
C GLN A 80 14.41 -5.00 -5.23
N ARG A 81 14.11 -5.86 -4.25
CA ARG A 81 14.28 -7.31 -4.40
C ARG A 81 13.31 -7.89 -5.42
N SER A 82 12.05 -7.46 -5.40
CA SER A 82 10.98 -8.09 -6.16
C SER A 82 10.81 -7.48 -7.55
N CYS A 83 11.18 -6.22 -7.72
CA CYS A 83 10.99 -5.45 -8.95
C CYS A 83 12.31 -5.03 -9.62
N GLY A 84 13.47 -5.39 -9.05
CA GLY A 84 14.81 -4.95 -9.49
C GLY A 84 15.28 -5.50 -10.83
N TRP A 85 14.52 -5.27 -11.89
CA TRP A 85 14.76 -5.82 -13.22
C TRP A 85 14.64 -4.72 -14.27
N ALA A 86 15.60 -4.67 -15.19
CA ALA A 86 15.64 -3.70 -16.28
C ALA A 86 16.13 -4.32 -17.58
N GLY A 87 15.66 -3.76 -18.69
CA GLY A 87 15.95 -4.27 -20.02
C GLY A 87 14.98 -3.73 -21.06
N ASP A 88 15.42 -3.71 -22.31
CA ASP A 88 14.64 -3.20 -23.43
C ASP A 88 13.37 -4.07 -23.66
N PRO A 89 12.16 -3.50 -23.50
CA PRO A 89 10.92 -4.23 -23.68
C PRO A 89 10.69 -4.67 -25.14
N GLU A 90 11.24 -3.97 -26.14
CA GLU A 90 11.08 -4.29 -27.56
C GLU A 90 12.06 -5.38 -28.04
N ARG A 91 13.17 -5.61 -27.32
CA ARG A 91 14.17 -6.64 -27.67
C ARG A 91 13.95 -8.01 -27.01
N THR A 92 12.86 -8.16 -26.26
CA THR A 92 12.24 -9.39 -25.72
C THR A 92 13.05 -10.31 -24.77
N SER A 93 12.31 -10.80 -23.77
CA SER A 93 12.49 -12.04 -22.97
C SER A 93 13.52 -12.11 -21.86
N ILE A 94 14.50 -11.20 -21.77
CA ILE A 94 15.57 -11.29 -20.76
C ILE A 94 15.74 -9.94 -20.08
N LEU A 95 15.04 -9.74 -18.96
CA LEU A 95 15.41 -8.68 -18.04
C LEU A 95 16.67 -9.06 -17.26
N SER A 96 17.51 -8.06 -17.02
CA SER A 96 18.70 -8.21 -16.21
C SER A 96 18.44 -7.69 -14.79
N PRO A 97 18.99 -8.35 -13.76
CA PRO A 97 18.99 -7.80 -12.41
C PRO A 97 19.61 -6.40 -12.41
N ALA A 98 18.89 -5.45 -11.81
CA ALA A 98 19.23 -4.04 -11.82
C ALA A 98 19.02 -3.40 -10.45
N ARG A 99 19.82 -2.39 -10.15
CA ARG A 99 19.61 -1.48 -9.03
C ARG A 99 18.60 -0.42 -9.46
N LEU A 100 17.44 -0.42 -8.82
CA LEU A 100 16.42 0.61 -8.97
C LEU A 100 16.85 1.89 -8.26
N GLU A 101 16.36 3.00 -8.79
CA GLU A 101 16.32 4.29 -8.09
C GLU A 101 14.94 4.42 -7.47
N LEU A 102 14.87 4.49 -6.15
CA LEU A 102 13.62 4.49 -5.38
C LEU A 102 13.53 5.70 -4.45
N ALA A 103 12.31 6.20 -4.26
CA ALA A 103 11.97 7.13 -3.19
C ALA A 103 10.58 6.80 -2.68
N GLY A 104 10.35 6.93 -1.37
CA GLY A 104 9.08 6.63 -0.74
C GLY A 104 8.54 7.84 0.01
N VAL A 105 7.23 8.07 -0.07
CA VAL A 105 6.53 9.10 0.71
C VAL A 105 5.32 8.47 1.38
N VAL A 106 5.14 8.75 2.68
CA VAL A 106 3.94 8.38 3.44
C VAL A 106 2.97 9.55 3.39
N GLU A 107 1.69 9.26 3.15
CA GLU A 107 0.62 10.23 3.23
C GLU A 107 -0.53 9.65 4.06
N ALA A 108 -1.16 10.51 4.85
CA ALA A 108 -2.32 10.17 5.65
C ALA A 108 -3.63 10.70 5.05
N VAL A 109 -3.59 11.53 4.01
CA VAL A 109 -4.77 12.22 3.47
C VAL A 109 -4.90 11.94 1.98
N VAL A 110 -6.14 11.74 1.52
CA VAL A 110 -6.45 11.62 0.10
C VAL A 110 -7.35 12.79 -0.32
N PRO A 111 -6.99 13.56 -1.36
CA PRO A 111 -7.85 14.63 -1.88
C PRO A 111 -9.27 14.14 -2.17
N GLY A 112 -10.26 14.84 -1.59
CA GLY A 112 -11.68 14.49 -1.72
C GLY A 112 -12.24 13.60 -0.61
N PHE A 113 -11.44 13.23 0.39
CA PHE A 113 -11.85 12.50 1.58
C PHE A 113 -11.61 13.36 2.82
N GLU A 114 -12.59 13.40 3.73
CA GLU A 114 -12.46 14.14 5.00
C GLU A 114 -11.65 13.34 6.03
N GLN A 115 -11.78 12.02 6.00
CA GLN A 115 -11.10 11.07 6.88
C GLN A 115 -9.69 10.72 6.37
N ALA A 116 -8.77 10.39 7.28
CA ALA A 116 -7.46 9.89 6.93
C ALA A 116 -7.55 8.61 6.11
N ARG A 117 -6.61 8.45 5.20
CA ARG A 117 -6.38 7.26 4.39
C ARG A 117 -4.89 7.07 4.34
N TRP A 118 -4.35 6.30 5.28
CA TRP A 118 -2.91 6.07 5.35
C TRP A 118 -2.45 5.22 4.18
N HIS A 119 -1.44 5.71 3.47
CA HIS A 119 -0.85 5.04 2.32
C HIS A 119 0.58 5.51 2.11
N CYS A 120 1.29 4.86 1.20
CA CYS A 120 2.58 5.36 0.75
C CYS A 120 2.74 5.23 -0.76
N HIS A 121 3.40 6.23 -1.32
CA HIS A 121 3.83 6.32 -2.70
C HIS A 121 5.27 5.85 -2.79
N VAL A 122 5.54 4.82 -3.58
CA VAL A 122 6.90 4.41 -3.96
C VAL A 122 7.15 4.81 -5.40
N TYR A 123 8.01 5.80 -5.59
CA TYR A 123 8.47 6.23 -6.91
C TYR A 123 9.65 5.38 -7.36
N VAL A 124 9.61 4.93 -8.60
CA VAL A 124 10.66 4.13 -9.25
C VAL A 124 11.14 4.87 -10.48
N GLY A 125 12.44 5.13 -10.60
CA GLY A 125 12.99 5.75 -11.80
C GLY A 125 12.65 4.96 -13.07
N ALA A 126 12.42 5.64 -14.19
CA ALA A 126 12.15 5.01 -15.48
C ALA A 126 13.31 4.13 -15.97
N MET A 127 14.51 4.38 -15.45
CA MET A 127 15.75 3.70 -15.80
C MET A 127 16.41 3.16 -14.52
N ALA A 128 17.04 2.00 -14.63
CA ALA A 128 17.79 1.36 -13.55
C ALA A 128 19.17 0.91 -14.04
N THR A 129 20.09 0.71 -13.11
CA THR A 129 21.47 0.31 -13.43
C THR A 129 21.60 -1.21 -13.40
N ILE A 130 21.89 -1.84 -14.53
CA ILE A 130 22.13 -3.28 -14.62
C ILE A 130 23.33 -3.65 -13.75
N LEU A 131 23.15 -4.59 -12.84
CA LEU A 131 24.17 -4.94 -11.84
C LEU A 131 25.42 -5.57 -12.45
N ALA A 132 25.26 -6.31 -13.55
CA ALA A 132 26.36 -7.03 -14.17
C ALA A 132 27.27 -6.15 -15.05
N THR A 133 26.71 -5.09 -15.66
CA THR A 133 27.40 -4.27 -16.66
C THR A 133 27.59 -2.81 -16.22
N GLY A 134 26.80 -2.34 -15.25
CA GLY A 134 26.73 -0.93 -14.87
C GLY A 134 25.97 -0.05 -15.87
N GLU A 135 25.43 -0.62 -16.95
CA GLU A 135 24.67 0.13 -17.96
C GLU A 135 23.28 0.50 -17.45
N ARG A 136 22.76 1.63 -17.93
CA ARG A 136 21.39 2.08 -17.64
C ARG A 136 20.43 1.45 -18.64
N ALA A 137 19.35 0.85 -18.14
CA ALA A 137 18.31 0.24 -18.96
C ALA A 137 16.92 0.59 -18.42
N PRO A 138 15.88 0.59 -19.27
CA PRO A 138 14.52 0.93 -18.85
C PRO A 138 13.96 -0.10 -17.87
N VAL A 139 13.19 0.38 -16.90
CA VAL A 139 12.42 -0.44 -15.97
C VAL A 139 11.15 -0.90 -16.69
N SER A 140 10.87 -2.19 -16.65
CA SER A 140 9.64 -2.73 -17.23
C SER A 140 8.47 -2.54 -16.29
N ALA A 141 7.47 -1.77 -16.72
CA ALA A 141 6.22 -1.57 -16.00
C ALA A 141 5.47 -2.88 -15.72
N GLU A 142 5.56 -3.85 -16.63
CA GLU A 142 4.94 -5.17 -16.49
C GLU A 142 5.58 -5.95 -15.34
N PHE A 143 6.90 -6.07 -15.34
CA PHE A 143 7.61 -6.78 -14.28
C PHE A 143 7.59 -6.03 -12.95
N LEU A 144 7.53 -4.69 -12.97
CA LEU A 144 7.26 -3.90 -11.78
C LEU A 144 5.92 -4.33 -11.16
N ARG A 145 4.85 -4.38 -11.96
CA ARG A 145 3.52 -4.82 -11.53
C ARG A 145 3.53 -6.25 -11.00
N GLU A 146 4.17 -7.17 -11.71
CA GLU A 146 4.29 -8.57 -11.27
C GLU A 146 5.04 -8.70 -9.96
N GLY A 147 6.18 -8.01 -9.79
CA GLY A 147 6.95 -8.00 -8.55
C GLY A 147 6.16 -7.44 -7.37
N VAL A 148 5.35 -6.41 -7.62
CA VAL A 148 4.45 -5.84 -6.60
C VAL A 148 3.39 -6.85 -6.18
N TYR A 149 2.64 -7.42 -7.13
CA TYR A 149 1.53 -8.33 -6.84
C TYR A 149 1.98 -9.69 -6.31
N SER A 150 3.15 -10.19 -6.71
CA SER A 150 3.66 -11.48 -6.26
C SER A 150 4.34 -11.44 -4.90
N SER A 151 4.82 -10.28 -4.46
CA SER A 151 5.65 -10.19 -3.26
C SER A 151 5.49 -8.88 -2.48
N ALA A 152 5.77 -7.71 -3.08
CA ALA A 152 5.89 -6.48 -2.30
C ALA A 152 4.58 -6.08 -1.59
N GLN A 153 3.42 -6.30 -2.23
CA GLN A 153 2.11 -6.07 -1.61
C GLN A 153 1.91 -6.97 -0.38
N GLY A 154 2.18 -8.27 -0.51
CA GLY A 154 2.06 -9.22 0.59
C GLY A 154 3.01 -8.88 1.75
N PHE A 155 4.23 -8.46 1.43
CA PHE A 155 5.19 -7.97 2.42
C PHE A 155 4.65 -6.74 3.16
N HIS A 156 4.21 -5.71 2.44
CA HIS A 156 3.65 -4.49 3.03
C HIS A 156 2.48 -4.81 3.96
N MET A 157 1.49 -5.56 3.48
CA MET A 157 0.31 -5.90 4.27
C MET A 157 0.65 -6.74 5.51
N ASN A 158 1.54 -7.72 5.40
CA ASN A 158 1.91 -8.55 6.56
C ASN A 158 2.68 -7.75 7.61
N GLN A 159 3.61 -6.91 7.18
CA GLN A 159 4.40 -6.10 8.10
C GLN A 159 3.58 -4.95 8.70
N LEU A 160 2.67 -4.34 7.93
CA LEU A 160 1.76 -3.32 8.43
C LEU A 160 0.85 -3.89 9.51
N ARG A 161 0.28 -5.08 9.28
CA ARG A 161 -0.58 -5.74 10.25
C ARG A 161 0.16 -6.05 11.54
N ALA A 162 1.32 -6.70 11.44
CA ALA A 162 2.15 -7.00 12.60
C ALA A 162 2.59 -5.73 13.35
N LEU A 163 2.88 -4.65 12.63
CA LEU A 163 3.21 -3.37 13.24
C LEU A 163 2.01 -2.78 14.01
N ALA A 164 0.81 -2.79 13.42
CA ALA A 164 -0.39 -2.32 14.10
C ALA A 164 -0.74 -3.18 15.32
N GLU A 165 -0.61 -4.50 15.24
CA GLU A 165 -0.81 -5.40 16.39
C GLU A 165 0.15 -5.05 17.55
N GLN A 166 1.40 -4.73 17.21
CA GLN A 166 2.43 -4.39 18.21
C GLN A 166 2.24 -3.00 18.81
N GLU A 167 1.98 -1.99 17.99
CA GLU A 167 2.02 -0.58 18.41
C GLU A 167 0.63 -0.05 18.85
N LEU A 168 -0.45 -0.66 18.38
CA LEU A 168 -1.82 -0.18 18.58
C LEU A 168 -2.72 -1.22 19.28
N GLU A 169 -2.16 -2.37 19.66
CA GLU A 169 -2.85 -3.45 20.40
C GLU A 169 -4.13 -3.95 19.73
N VAL A 170 -4.14 -3.99 18.39
CA VAL A 170 -5.30 -4.44 17.60
C VAL A 170 -5.18 -5.89 17.13
N SER A 171 -6.29 -6.49 16.71
CA SER A 171 -6.32 -7.76 16.00
C SER A 171 -6.98 -7.65 14.62
N TRP A 172 -6.39 -8.33 13.64
CA TRP A 172 -6.88 -8.35 12.26
C TRP A 172 -7.75 -9.57 11.98
N GLY A 173 -8.81 -9.36 11.20
CA GLY A 173 -9.68 -10.43 10.76
C GLY A 173 -10.42 -10.09 9.47
N LEU A 174 -11.09 -11.08 8.90
CA LEU A 174 -12.08 -10.80 7.88
C LEU A 174 -13.34 -10.28 8.59
N PRO A 175 -13.85 -9.08 8.26
CA PRO A 175 -15.03 -8.52 8.92
C PRO A 175 -16.30 -9.35 8.69
N ARG A 176 -16.28 -10.25 7.71
CA ARG A 176 -17.32 -11.23 7.38
C ARG A 176 -16.75 -12.35 6.52
N ASP A 177 -17.43 -13.49 6.47
CA ASP A 177 -16.99 -14.69 5.73
C ASP A 177 -16.75 -14.46 4.23
N THR A 178 -17.42 -13.47 3.64
CA THR A 178 -17.28 -13.13 2.22
C THR A 178 -16.21 -12.08 1.94
N ALA A 179 -15.64 -11.43 2.97
CA ALA A 179 -14.66 -10.38 2.78
C ALA A 179 -13.35 -10.93 2.22
N SER A 180 -12.72 -10.15 1.33
CA SER A 180 -11.41 -10.46 0.74
C SER A 180 -10.27 -9.63 1.32
N ILE A 181 -10.59 -8.66 2.19
CA ILE A 181 -9.65 -7.73 2.80
C ILE A 181 -9.74 -7.90 4.31
N TYR A 182 -8.57 -8.01 4.95
CA TYR A 182 -8.48 -8.00 6.41
C TYR A 182 -8.62 -6.57 6.91
N GLU A 183 -9.46 -6.42 7.92
CA GLU A 183 -9.69 -5.18 8.65
C GLU A 183 -9.47 -5.44 10.14
N ILE A 184 -9.41 -4.38 10.94
CA ILE A 184 -9.29 -4.50 12.39
C ILE A 184 -10.65 -4.93 12.96
N VAL A 185 -10.67 -6.11 13.59
CA VAL A 185 -11.88 -6.74 14.15
C VAL A 185 -11.94 -6.68 15.67
N ASP A 186 -10.81 -6.42 16.32
CA ASP A 186 -10.76 -6.15 17.75
C ASP A 186 -9.73 -5.03 18.03
N PRO A 187 -10.18 -3.87 18.56
CA PRO A 187 -11.58 -3.44 18.65
C PRO A 187 -12.26 -3.41 17.27
N PRO A 188 -13.60 -3.47 17.14
CA PRO A 188 -14.29 -3.70 15.86
C PRO A 188 -14.33 -2.46 14.94
N TRP A 189 -13.18 -1.88 14.62
CA TRP A 189 -13.05 -0.68 13.79
C TRP A 189 -13.57 -0.86 12.36
N HIS A 190 -13.61 -2.10 11.86
CA HIS A 190 -14.25 -2.42 10.58
C HIS A 190 -15.74 -2.06 10.51
N GLU A 191 -16.46 -1.96 11.63
CA GLU A 191 -17.87 -1.56 11.67
C GLU A 191 -18.09 -0.08 11.34
N TYR A 192 -17.03 0.73 11.36
CA TYR A 192 -17.07 2.17 11.15
C TYR A 192 -16.61 2.60 9.76
N ILE A 193 -16.31 1.65 8.88
CA ILE A 193 -15.94 1.93 7.48
C ILE A 193 -17.21 2.36 6.71
N GLY A 194 -17.16 3.53 6.07
CA GLY A 194 -18.21 4.01 5.17
C GLY A 194 -18.18 3.33 3.79
N ASP A 195 -19.34 3.29 3.12
CA ASP A 195 -19.54 2.57 1.84
C ASP A 195 -18.68 3.11 0.67
N ASN A 196 -18.11 4.31 0.76
CA ASN A 196 -17.30 4.95 -0.30
C ASN A 196 -15.82 5.15 0.07
N ASP A 197 -15.33 4.53 1.15
CA ASP A 197 -14.08 4.94 1.79
C ASP A 197 -12.79 4.51 1.11
N ARG A 198 -12.85 3.83 -0.04
CA ARG A 198 -11.67 3.19 -0.64
C ARG A 198 -10.88 4.03 -1.65
N GLY A 199 -11.07 5.35 -1.72
CA GLY A 199 -10.49 6.23 -2.74
C GLY A 199 -9.03 5.97 -3.15
N VAL A 200 -8.68 6.40 -4.37
CA VAL A 200 -7.32 6.27 -4.91
C VAL A 200 -6.64 7.64 -4.86
N CYS A 201 -5.61 7.77 -4.02
CA CYS A 201 -4.79 8.99 -3.97
C CYS A 201 -4.20 9.29 -5.33
N PRO A 202 -4.33 10.48 -5.95
CA PRO A 202 -3.66 10.80 -7.20
C PRO A 202 -2.12 10.89 -7.08
N GLY A 203 -1.62 10.99 -5.85
CA GLY A 203 -0.22 11.26 -5.53
C GLY A 203 0.12 12.74 -5.51
N PRO A 204 1.19 13.12 -4.77
CA PRO A 204 1.62 14.51 -4.62
C PRO A 204 2.25 15.08 -5.89
N TRP A 205 2.80 14.22 -6.77
CA TRP A 205 3.40 14.63 -8.03
C TRP A 205 2.82 13.86 -9.22
N PRO A 206 2.54 14.54 -10.35
CA PRO A 206 2.11 13.87 -11.55
C PRO A 206 3.27 13.11 -12.20
N VAL A 207 3.03 11.83 -12.52
CA VAL A 207 3.97 10.99 -13.27
C VAL A 207 3.36 10.54 -14.60
N THR A 208 4.20 10.36 -15.62
CA THR A 208 3.82 9.82 -16.93
C THR A 208 4.28 8.36 -17.12
N GLY A 209 5.09 7.83 -16.21
CA GLY A 209 5.38 6.41 -16.18
C GLY A 209 4.16 5.59 -15.72
N ALA A 210 4.31 4.27 -15.74
CA ALA A 210 3.29 3.37 -15.23
C ALA A 210 2.94 3.63 -13.76
N ARG A 211 1.65 3.48 -13.47
CA ARG A 211 1.10 3.57 -12.13
C ARG A 211 0.53 2.21 -11.72
N VAL A 212 1.01 1.68 -10.60
CA VAL A 212 0.63 0.37 -10.08
C VAL A 212 -0.08 0.56 -8.75
N LEU A 213 -1.35 0.19 -8.67
CA LEU A 213 -2.09 0.17 -7.40
C LEU A 213 -1.86 -1.22 -6.78
N ALA A 214 -1.08 -1.31 -5.71
CA ALA A 214 -0.61 -2.58 -5.19
C ALA A 214 -1.74 -3.56 -4.84
N ASP A 215 -2.93 -3.05 -4.53
CA ASP A 215 -4.12 -3.80 -4.16
C ASP A 215 -5.25 -3.72 -5.20
N GLU A 216 -4.99 -3.31 -6.44
CA GLU A 216 -6.00 -3.14 -7.51
C GLU A 216 -6.92 -4.35 -7.65
N ARG A 217 -6.35 -5.56 -7.59
CA ARG A 217 -7.09 -6.80 -7.67
C ARG A 217 -8.01 -7.00 -6.47
N ALA A 218 -7.53 -6.70 -5.27
CA ALA A 218 -8.32 -6.81 -4.04
C ALA A 218 -9.44 -5.77 -4.03
N LEU A 219 -9.17 -4.54 -4.48
CA LEU A 219 -10.16 -3.49 -4.67
C LEU A 219 -11.26 -3.89 -5.64
N ARG A 220 -10.89 -4.42 -6.81
CA ARG A 220 -11.87 -4.85 -7.80
C ARG A 220 -12.79 -5.93 -7.24
N LEU A 221 -12.21 -6.93 -6.56
CA LEU A 221 -12.98 -7.99 -5.91
C LEU A 221 -13.90 -7.43 -4.81
N ALA A 222 -13.41 -6.50 -4.00
CA ALA A 222 -14.20 -5.90 -2.94
C ALA A 222 -15.35 -5.01 -3.49
N ALA A 223 -15.12 -4.29 -4.58
CA ALA A 223 -16.15 -3.51 -5.28
C ALA A 223 -17.21 -4.42 -5.95
N GLU A 224 -16.80 -5.53 -6.55
CA GLU A 224 -17.72 -6.54 -7.10
C GLU A 224 -18.62 -7.14 -6.00
N GLN A 225 -18.05 -7.42 -4.82
CA GLN A 225 -18.79 -7.89 -3.65
C GLN A 225 -19.76 -6.84 -3.11
N GLU A 226 -19.33 -5.57 -2.99
CA GLU A 226 -20.19 -4.48 -2.54
C GLU A 226 -21.37 -4.21 -3.47
N ALA A 227 -21.16 -4.25 -4.79
CA ALA A 227 -22.24 -4.13 -5.75
C ALA A 227 -23.28 -5.27 -5.60
N GLY A 228 -22.81 -6.50 -5.34
CA GLY A 228 -23.69 -7.62 -5.02
C GLY A 228 -24.51 -7.39 -3.74
N MET A 229 -23.87 -6.88 -2.69
CA MET A 229 -24.55 -6.60 -1.42
C MET A 229 -25.53 -5.43 -1.47
N ILE A 230 -25.24 -4.38 -2.25
CA ILE A 230 -26.20 -3.29 -2.48
C ILE A 230 -27.46 -3.89 -3.11
N ALA A 231 -27.30 -4.77 -4.10
CA ALA A 231 -28.43 -5.47 -4.71
C ALA A 231 -29.17 -6.38 -3.70
N GLU A 232 -28.47 -7.05 -2.78
CA GLU A 232 -29.09 -7.84 -1.71
C GLU A 232 -29.84 -6.98 -0.68
N ARG A 233 -29.27 -5.84 -0.25
CA ARG A 233 -29.92 -4.88 0.65
C ARG A 233 -31.15 -4.25 0.00
N GLU A 234 -31.07 -3.87 -1.27
CA GLU A 234 -32.22 -3.39 -2.06
C GLU A 234 -33.30 -4.48 -2.17
N ALA A 235 -32.92 -5.75 -2.14
CA ALA A 235 -33.83 -6.89 -2.07
C ALA A 235 -34.30 -7.23 -0.64
N GLY A 236 -33.89 -6.48 0.39
CA GLY A 236 -34.28 -6.70 1.78
C GLY A 236 -33.52 -7.82 2.51
N LEU A 237 -32.36 -8.22 1.99
CA LEU A 237 -31.51 -9.28 2.53
C LEU A 237 -30.24 -8.65 3.14
N GLY A 238 -30.14 -8.63 4.48
CA GLY A 238 -28.95 -8.11 5.18
C GLY A 238 -29.19 -7.74 6.65
N PRO A 239 -28.13 -7.56 7.47
CA PRO A 239 -28.26 -7.20 8.88
C PRO A 239 -28.73 -5.76 9.08
N ASP A 240 -29.54 -5.55 10.12
CA ASP A 240 -30.16 -4.28 10.50
C ASP A 240 -29.10 -3.26 10.97
N GLN A 241 -28.82 -2.27 10.14
CA GLN A 241 -27.79 -1.24 10.36
C GLN A 241 -28.09 -0.34 11.56
N GLU A 242 -29.37 -0.16 11.91
CA GLU A 242 -29.76 0.66 13.06
C GLU A 242 -29.36 -0.01 14.37
N LYS A 243 -29.43 -1.34 14.41
CA LYS A 243 -28.96 -2.13 15.56
C LYS A 243 -27.44 -2.14 15.71
N LEU A 244 -26.70 -2.17 14.60
CA LEU A 244 -25.23 -2.13 14.64
C LEU A 244 -24.71 -0.80 15.19
N ARG A 245 -25.27 0.33 14.74
CA ARG A 245 -24.92 1.66 15.29
C ARG A 245 -25.26 1.80 16.77
N ALA A 246 -26.40 1.26 17.20
CA ALA A 246 -26.78 1.26 18.62
C ALA A 246 -25.81 0.43 19.48
N ALA A 247 -25.30 -0.69 18.95
CA ALA A 247 -24.31 -1.53 19.63
C ALA A 247 -22.95 -0.84 19.76
N GLY A 248 -22.46 -0.18 18.70
CA GLY A 248 -21.21 0.59 18.73
C GLY A 248 -21.25 1.74 19.75
N ALA A 249 -22.35 2.49 19.81
CA ALA A 249 -22.53 3.57 20.80
C ALA A 249 -22.53 3.06 22.25
N ALA A 250 -23.11 1.88 22.50
CA ALA A 250 -23.15 1.28 23.83
C ALA A 250 -21.76 0.79 24.30
N TYR A 251 -20.91 0.32 23.39
CA TYR A 251 -19.53 -0.09 23.68
C TYR A 251 -18.67 1.09 24.15
N TRP A 252 -18.73 2.24 23.49
CA TRP A 252 -17.96 3.42 23.92
C TRP A 252 -18.39 3.95 25.28
N ALA A 253 -19.69 3.91 25.57
CA ALA A 253 -20.24 4.33 26.85
C ALA A 253 -19.76 3.44 28.02
N SER A 254 -19.37 2.18 27.78
CA SER A 254 -18.82 1.29 28.81
C SER A 254 -17.32 1.49 29.03
N MET A 255 -16.58 1.90 28.00
CA MET A 255 -15.13 2.14 28.08
C MET A 255 -14.77 3.47 28.79
N VAL A 256 -15.64 4.47 28.77
CA VAL A 256 -15.41 5.79 29.42
C VAL A 256 -15.71 5.79 30.93
N LYS A 257 -16.25 4.69 31.49
CA LYS A 257 -16.58 4.55 32.92
C LYS A 257 -15.60 3.69 33.73
N GLY A 258 -14.43 3.35 33.17
CA GLY A 258 -13.36 2.58 33.84
C GLY A 258 -12.23 3.47 34.34
#